data_AF-A0AAE6YJB9-F1
#
_entry.id   AF-A0AAE6YJB9-F1
#
_cell.length_a   1.000
_cell.length_b   1.000
_cell.length_c   1.000
_cell.angle_alpha   90.00
_cell.angle_beta   90.00
_cell.angle_gamma   90.00
#
_symmetry.space_group_name_H-M   'P 1'
#
loop_
_entity.id
_entity.type
_entity.pdbx_description
1 polymer ?
#
loop_
_entity_poly.entity_id
_entity_poly.type
_entity_poly.pdbx_seq_one_letter_code
_entity_poly.pdbx_strand_id
1 'polypeptide(L)'
;MNWLIFMWCGICGVVFSSSFYHTKYCNLGTLVFSEKSHYTKDLKEFCNKHQIIYEEIVNAELKNFVWVRDLFFQTESTLYLRNKNSYYANDEAFHAIYEHNQYTPASYAEEFHSYIPRQYLHQFKSFDNKMLEKYVVKSTNKSLEGGNLFACINTRGEKYYLIGSLVILYDMWINEYKSRTSVEKKIKYNSEKEVLNKYKKLFQTENILIIPNVTYHLDLAMAYIAKGHFLLNEYNTEDMPLKSKKLYEDKNKEIKKIGQLLRTNYFKVDYFEAVKLDYEDMDGNKGDNGNATSSLINGINIISNTTQENYFLTLDTHDKEHRDSFRNFLSKRNIKVKFILENGLDAEETQNKSIERAGALRCQTNILANLNPKLNFFKDLKSKSKHFPCRELPKFSNFYNDYKLRFDFRTYKENIDEAEKSKKFEGEDPTKRRSFS
;
A
#
# COMPACT_ATOMS: atom_id res chain seq x y z
N MET A 1 -13.69 49.16 11.68
CA MET A 1 -14.43 47.92 11.35
C MET A 1 -13.56 47.09 10.42
N ASN A 2 -13.06 45.94 10.87
CA ASN A 2 -12.31 45.02 10.02
C ASN A 2 -13.31 44.08 9.34
N TRP A 3 -13.43 44.16 8.01
CA TRP A 3 -14.21 43.21 7.23
C TRP A 3 -13.47 41.87 7.20
N LEU A 4 -14.03 40.85 7.86
CA LEU A 4 -13.55 39.47 7.73
C LEU A 4 -13.87 38.98 6.31
N ILE A 5 -12.84 38.84 5.48
CA ILE A 5 -12.97 38.23 4.15
C ILE A 5 -13.06 36.72 4.35
N PHE A 6 -14.24 36.16 4.05
CA PHE A 6 -14.45 34.72 4.02
C PHE A 6 -14.14 34.19 2.62
N MET A 7 -13.29 33.18 2.56
CA MET A 7 -12.92 32.45 1.35
C MET A 7 -13.59 31.07 1.38
N TRP A 8 -13.99 30.55 0.22
CA TRP A 8 -14.59 29.22 0.08
C TRP A 8 -13.63 28.27 -0.62
N CYS A 9 -13.46 27.06 -0.09
CA CYS A 9 -12.69 26.01 -0.74
C CYS A 9 -13.59 25.13 -1.61
N GLY A 10 -13.32 25.09 -2.92
CA GLY A 10 -14.01 24.20 -3.86
C GLY A 10 -13.78 22.70 -3.64
N ILE A 11 -12.77 22.29 -2.87
CA ILE A 11 -12.43 20.88 -2.64
C ILE A 11 -13.11 20.31 -1.41
N CYS A 12 -12.88 20.93 -0.25
CA CYS A 12 -13.47 20.46 1.00
C CYS A 12 -14.83 21.11 1.29
N GLY A 13 -15.24 22.11 0.49
CA GLY A 13 -16.50 22.83 0.67
C GLY A 13 -16.53 23.76 1.88
N VAL A 14 -15.38 23.98 2.55
CA VAL A 14 -15.30 24.76 3.79
C VAL A 14 -15.11 26.25 3.49
N VAL A 15 -15.84 27.09 4.22
CA VAL A 15 -15.65 28.55 4.25
C VAL A 15 -14.71 28.90 5.41
N PHE A 16 -13.71 29.75 5.16
CA PHE A 16 -12.66 30.08 6.13
C PHE A 16 -12.28 31.56 6.06
N SER A 17 -11.85 32.13 7.19
CA SER A 17 -11.47 33.54 7.30
C SER A 17 -9.99 33.82 7.02
N SER A 18 -9.15 32.78 6.93
CA SER A 18 -7.75 32.90 6.49
C SER A 18 -7.23 31.59 5.89
N SER A 19 -6.30 31.72 4.94
CA SER A 19 -5.66 30.59 4.25
C SER A 19 -4.99 29.61 5.21
N PHE A 20 -4.44 30.10 6.34
CA PHE A 20 -3.83 29.29 7.39
C PHE A 20 -4.83 28.35 8.09
N TYR A 21 -6.07 28.80 8.30
CA TYR A 21 -7.10 27.92 8.85
C TYR A 21 -7.54 26.90 7.80
N HIS A 22 -7.67 27.30 6.53
CA HIS A 22 -8.04 26.38 5.47
C HIS A 22 -7.06 25.22 5.30
N THR A 23 -5.76 25.50 5.22
CA THR A 23 -4.73 24.45 5.08
C THR A 23 -4.78 23.45 6.23
N LYS A 24 -5.14 23.88 7.44
CA LYS A 24 -5.32 23.00 8.59
C LYS A 24 -6.51 22.03 8.45
N TYR A 25 -7.55 22.41 7.71
CA TYR A 25 -8.83 21.68 7.62
C TYR A 25 -9.17 21.15 6.22
N CYS A 26 -8.34 21.42 5.21
CA CYS A 26 -8.55 20.93 3.86
C CYS A 26 -8.40 19.40 3.79
N ASN A 27 -9.29 18.75 3.02
CA ASN A 27 -9.34 17.30 2.89
C ASN A 27 -8.30 16.72 1.92
N LEU A 28 -7.38 17.54 1.41
CA LEU A 28 -6.38 17.12 0.43
C LEU A 28 -5.28 16.23 0.99
N GLY A 29 -5.16 16.18 2.31
CA GLY A 29 -4.17 15.39 3.01
C GLY A 29 -2.79 16.03 3.05
N THR A 30 -1.93 15.43 3.85
CA THR A 30 -0.55 15.85 4.04
C THR A 30 0.36 14.79 3.44
N LEU A 31 1.26 15.21 2.55
CA LEU A 31 2.30 14.33 2.03
C LEU A 31 3.33 14.07 3.13
N VAL A 32 3.61 12.81 3.44
CA VAL A 32 4.58 12.43 4.47
C VAL A 32 5.71 11.64 3.82
N PHE A 33 6.95 11.99 4.13
CA PHE A 33 8.15 11.25 3.70
C PHE A 33 9.25 11.33 4.77
N SER A 34 10.23 10.44 4.68
CA SER A 34 11.39 10.41 5.58
C SER A 34 12.39 11.49 5.17
N GLU A 35 13.10 12.10 6.13
CA GLU A 35 14.26 12.97 5.83
C GLU A 35 15.36 12.23 5.06
N LYS A 36 15.35 10.90 5.14
CA LYS A 36 16.27 10.00 4.43
C LYS A 36 15.73 9.52 3.10
N SER A 37 14.52 9.93 2.70
CA SER A 37 14.00 9.55 1.39
C SER A 37 14.97 10.00 0.30
N HIS A 38 15.13 9.13 -0.71
CA HIS A 38 15.95 9.41 -1.88
C HIS A 38 15.40 10.60 -2.69
N TYR A 39 14.16 11.03 -2.42
CA TYR A 39 13.46 12.08 -3.15
C TYR A 39 13.25 13.34 -2.32
N THR A 40 13.84 13.42 -1.12
CA THR A 40 13.56 14.48 -0.13
C THR A 40 13.71 15.89 -0.70
N LYS A 41 14.81 16.18 -1.41
CA LYS A 41 15.08 17.51 -1.97
C LYS A 41 14.06 17.90 -3.03
N ASP A 42 13.83 17.02 -4.01
CA ASP A 42 12.88 17.25 -5.10
C ASP A 42 11.42 17.33 -4.62
N LEU A 43 11.04 16.50 -3.65
CA LEU A 43 9.72 16.55 -3.02
C LEU A 43 9.52 17.87 -2.28
N LYS A 44 10.50 18.35 -1.51
CA LYS A 44 10.44 19.65 -0.82
C LYS A 44 10.33 20.80 -1.81
N GLU A 45 11.17 20.82 -2.84
CA GLU A 45 11.12 21.85 -3.88
C GLU A 45 9.74 21.88 -4.55
N PHE A 46 9.24 20.72 -4.97
CA PHE A 46 7.91 20.60 -5.56
C PHE A 46 6.82 21.09 -4.61
N CYS A 47 6.83 20.63 -3.35
CA CYS A 47 5.81 21.01 -2.39
C CYS A 47 5.82 22.51 -2.08
N ASN A 48 7.00 23.12 -1.92
CA ASN A 48 7.14 24.56 -1.69
C ASN A 48 6.66 25.37 -2.90
N LYS A 49 7.06 24.96 -4.11
CA LYS A 49 6.64 25.61 -5.35
C LYS A 49 5.13 25.57 -5.55
N HIS A 50 4.51 24.43 -5.25
CA HIS A 50 3.08 24.20 -5.51
C HIS A 50 2.20 24.34 -4.27
N GLN A 51 2.76 24.82 -3.16
CA GLN A 51 2.04 25.05 -1.89
C GLN A 51 1.30 23.79 -1.40
N ILE A 52 1.96 22.64 -1.52
CA ILE A 52 1.47 21.36 -1.01
C ILE A 52 1.94 21.22 0.43
N ILE A 53 1.02 20.85 1.32
CA ILE A 53 1.35 20.61 2.72
C ILE A 53 2.07 19.27 2.80
N TYR A 54 3.26 19.28 3.37
CA TYR A 54 4.03 18.08 3.59
C TYR A 54 4.62 18.07 5.00
N GLU A 55 4.97 16.88 5.47
CA GLU A 55 5.63 16.63 6.74
C GLU A 55 6.78 15.66 6.52
N GLU A 56 7.88 15.95 7.18
CA GLU A 56 9.11 15.17 7.10
C GLU A 56 9.31 14.41 8.41
N ILE A 57 9.50 13.10 8.31
CA ILE A 57 9.85 12.26 9.45
C ILE A 57 11.35 12.43 9.69
N VAL A 58 11.69 13.27 10.67
CA VAL A 58 13.05 13.47 11.16
C VAL A 58 13.27 12.51 12.33
N ASN A 59 14.21 11.58 12.18
CA ASN A 59 14.50 10.61 13.23
C ASN A 59 15.94 10.06 13.11
N ALA A 60 16.75 10.41 14.11
CA ALA A 60 18.15 10.00 14.21
C ALA A 60 18.36 8.48 14.40
N GLU A 61 17.34 7.73 14.83
CA GLU A 61 17.36 6.27 14.97
C GLU A 61 16.95 5.56 13.66
N LEU A 62 16.25 6.26 12.77
CA LEU A 62 15.81 5.75 11.46
C LEU A 62 16.82 6.01 10.35
N LYS A 63 18.12 5.86 10.66
CA LYS A 63 19.20 6.36 9.79
C LYS A 63 19.09 5.92 8.33
N ASN A 64 18.44 4.79 8.04
CA ASN A 64 18.25 4.26 6.69
C ASN A 64 16.79 3.88 6.35
N PHE A 65 15.80 4.22 7.18
CA PHE A 65 14.41 3.80 6.90
C PHE A 65 13.73 4.79 5.95
N VAL A 66 13.58 4.36 4.70
CA VAL A 66 12.95 5.16 3.63
C VAL A 66 11.51 4.73 3.33
N TRP A 67 11.09 3.53 3.72
CA TRP A 67 9.81 2.91 3.34
C TRP A 67 8.60 3.39 4.17
N VAL A 68 8.34 4.70 4.14
CA VAL A 68 7.28 5.33 4.94
C VAL A 68 5.90 4.75 4.69
N ARG A 69 5.63 4.28 3.46
CA ARG A 69 4.35 3.69 3.08
C ARG A 69 3.97 2.47 3.93
N ASP A 70 4.96 1.71 4.36
CA ASP A 70 4.75 0.47 5.12
C ASP A 70 4.75 0.66 6.62
N LEU A 71 5.12 1.85 7.08
CA LEU A 71 5.21 2.16 8.49
C LEU A 71 3.83 2.33 9.14
N PHE A 72 2.88 2.89 8.39
CA PHE A 72 1.54 3.16 8.91
C PHE A 72 0.47 3.17 7.83
N PHE A 73 -0.76 2.96 8.28
CA PHE A 73 -1.96 3.25 7.52
C PHE A 73 -2.99 3.95 8.42
N GLN A 74 -3.97 4.60 7.84
CA GLN A 74 -4.95 5.37 8.59
C GLN A 74 -6.40 4.94 8.31
N THR A 75 -7.24 5.13 9.31
CA THR A 75 -8.70 5.19 9.17
C THR A 75 -9.16 6.65 9.29
N GLU A 76 -10.46 6.89 9.48
CA GLU A 76 -10.99 8.25 9.62
C GLU A 76 -10.49 9.01 10.85
N SER A 77 -10.11 8.30 11.90
CA SER A 77 -9.76 8.88 13.20
C SER A 77 -8.57 8.23 13.86
N THR A 78 -8.02 7.16 13.28
CA THR A 78 -6.93 6.39 13.88
C THR A 78 -5.79 6.24 12.91
N LEU A 79 -4.58 6.55 13.36
CA LEU A 79 -3.35 6.22 12.67
C LEU A 79 -2.81 4.92 13.26
N TYR A 80 -2.76 3.87 12.44
CA TYR A 80 -2.24 2.57 12.83
C TYR A 80 -0.77 2.47 12.45
N LEU A 81 0.08 2.47 13.47
CA LEU A 81 1.51 2.24 13.35
C LEU A 81 1.79 0.75 13.35
N ARG A 82 2.45 0.27 12.31
CA ARG A 82 2.76 -1.16 12.24
C ARG A 82 3.93 -1.49 13.14
N ASN A 83 3.71 -2.50 13.96
CA ASN A 83 4.74 -3.11 14.76
C ASN A 83 5.30 -4.32 14.03
N LYS A 84 6.32 -4.08 13.19
CA LYS A 84 7.07 -5.13 12.51
C LYS A 84 7.96 -5.96 13.46
N ASN A 85 7.98 -5.65 14.77
CA ASN A 85 8.69 -6.39 15.83
C ASN A 85 7.80 -7.26 16.71
N SER A 86 6.60 -7.59 16.26
CA SER A 86 5.80 -8.57 16.99
C SER A 86 6.61 -9.89 17.06
N TYR A 87 6.52 -10.63 18.18
CA TYR A 87 7.17 -11.94 18.34
C TYR A 87 7.00 -12.85 17.10
N TYR A 88 5.85 -12.73 16.44
CA TYR A 88 5.48 -13.50 15.24
C TYR A 88 6.22 -13.11 13.95
N ALA A 89 6.77 -11.91 13.86
CA ALA A 89 7.52 -11.45 12.68
C ALA A 89 8.96 -12.00 12.64
N ASN A 90 9.42 -12.56 13.77
CA ASN A 90 10.76 -13.12 13.96
C ASN A 90 10.71 -14.63 14.29
N ASP A 91 9.60 -15.30 13.97
CA ASP A 91 9.34 -16.65 14.41
C ASP A 91 9.69 -17.70 13.33
N GLU A 92 10.63 -18.59 13.62
CA GLU A 92 11.12 -19.64 12.69
C GLU A 92 10.02 -20.53 12.10
N ALA A 93 8.94 -20.79 12.83
CA ALA A 93 7.85 -21.60 12.30
C ALA A 93 6.92 -20.80 11.36
N PHE A 94 6.82 -19.48 11.56
CA PHE A 94 6.24 -18.60 10.55
C PHE A 94 7.12 -18.57 9.29
N HIS A 95 8.45 -18.51 9.44
CA HIS A 95 9.40 -18.57 8.32
C HIS A 95 9.32 -19.89 7.53
N ALA A 96 9.24 -21.03 8.22
CA ALA A 96 9.13 -22.34 7.57
C ALA A 96 7.84 -22.53 6.76
N ILE A 97 6.72 -21.92 7.18
CA ILE A 97 5.45 -21.93 6.43
C ILE A 97 5.57 -21.10 5.14
N TYR A 98 6.41 -20.06 5.14
CA TYR A 98 6.68 -19.21 3.97
C TYR A 98 7.63 -19.86 2.98
N GLU A 99 8.75 -20.40 3.45
CA GLU A 99 9.78 -21.04 2.61
C GLU A 99 9.25 -22.25 1.83
N HIS A 100 8.26 -22.96 2.38
CA HIS A 100 7.63 -24.09 1.70
C HIS A 100 6.48 -23.70 0.75
N ASN A 101 6.05 -22.44 0.71
CA ASN A 101 5.03 -21.99 -0.22
C ASN A 101 5.65 -21.52 -1.53
N GLN A 102 5.57 -22.37 -2.56
CA GLN A 102 6.07 -22.13 -3.93
C GLN A 102 5.52 -20.86 -4.63
N TYR A 103 4.55 -20.18 -4.01
CA TYR A 103 3.89 -18.99 -4.53
C TYR A 103 4.44 -17.67 -3.97
N THR A 104 5.35 -17.72 -3.00
CA THR A 104 6.04 -16.54 -2.49
C THR A 104 7.49 -16.59 -3.00
N PRO A 105 7.96 -15.63 -3.80
CA PRO A 105 9.37 -15.57 -4.18
C PRO A 105 10.23 -15.59 -2.92
N ALA A 106 11.26 -16.44 -2.85
CA ALA A 106 12.13 -16.57 -1.69
C ALA A 106 12.72 -15.21 -1.23
N SER A 107 13.01 -14.31 -2.17
CA SER A 107 13.50 -12.95 -1.90
C SER A 107 12.50 -12.07 -1.13
N TYR A 108 11.19 -12.31 -1.27
CA TYR A 108 10.17 -11.53 -0.56
C TYR A 108 10.09 -11.92 0.92
N ALA A 109 10.39 -13.18 1.25
CA ALA A 109 10.53 -13.59 2.65
C ALA A 109 11.70 -12.83 3.30
N GLU A 110 12.86 -12.77 2.65
CA GLU A 110 14.02 -12.05 3.17
C GLU A 110 13.76 -10.53 3.37
N GLU A 111 13.06 -9.87 2.44
CA GLU A 111 12.75 -8.44 2.53
C GLU A 111 11.72 -8.09 3.63
N PHE A 112 10.70 -8.94 3.85
CA PHE A 112 9.74 -8.76 4.95
C PHE A 112 10.42 -8.86 6.32
N HIS A 113 11.60 -9.49 6.37
CA HIS A 113 12.28 -9.95 7.57
C HIS A 113 13.65 -9.30 7.80
N SER A 114 14.12 -8.41 6.92
CA SER A 114 15.26 -7.53 7.20
C SER A 114 14.89 -6.52 8.30
N TYR A 115 15.05 -6.97 9.54
CA TYR A 115 15.17 -6.23 10.80
C TYR A 115 14.65 -4.78 10.79
N ILE A 116 13.41 -4.57 11.21
CA ILE A 116 12.94 -3.23 11.62
C ILE A 116 12.82 -3.28 13.14
N PRO A 117 13.88 -3.00 13.92
CA PRO A 117 14.04 -3.37 15.35
C PRO A 117 12.99 -2.73 16.27
N ARG A 118 12.81 -3.26 17.50
CA ARG A 118 11.77 -2.92 18.53
C ARG A 118 11.54 -1.44 18.90
N GLN A 119 12.28 -0.51 18.31
CA GLN A 119 12.47 0.84 18.81
C GLN A 119 11.34 1.83 18.39
N TYR A 120 10.40 1.44 17.52
CA TYR A 120 9.54 2.36 16.74
C TYR A 120 8.34 2.97 17.48
N LEU A 121 7.97 2.43 18.64
CA LEU A 121 6.93 3.05 19.48
C LEU A 121 7.40 4.33 20.18
N HIS A 122 8.71 4.46 20.45
CA HIS A 122 9.31 5.72 20.91
C HIS A 122 9.55 6.72 19.77
N GLN A 123 9.57 6.25 18.51
CA GLN A 123 10.02 6.97 17.33
C GLN A 123 8.96 7.87 16.67
N PHE A 124 7.70 7.75 17.05
CA PHE A 124 6.66 8.70 16.65
C PHE A 124 6.53 9.89 17.62
N LYS A 125 7.32 9.93 18.71
CA LYS A 125 7.41 11.12 19.56
C LYS A 125 8.04 12.33 18.84
N SER A 126 8.70 12.13 17.70
CA SER A 126 9.32 13.19 16.89
C SER A 126 8.47 13.70 15.73
N PHE A 127 7.30 13.12 15.44
CA PHE A 127 6.32 13.83 14.61
C PHE A 127 5.96 15.12 15.36
N ASP A 128 5.90 16.26 14.65
CA ASP A 128 5.33 17.47 15.26
C ASP A 128 3.92 17.10 15.75
N ASN A 129 3.76 17.05 17.08
CA ASN A 129 2.60 16.48 17.75
C ASN A 129 1.30 17.08 17.21
N LYS A 130 1.34 18.31 16.68
CA LYS A 130 0.21 19.04 16.09
C LYS A 130 -0.47 18.34 14.92
N MET A 131 0.24 17.55 14.10
CA MET A 131 -0.38 16.83 12.98
C MET A 131 -1.04 15.52 13.46
N LEU A 132 -0.35 14.81 14.35
CA LEU A 132 -0.87 13.60 15.00
C LEU A 132 -1.99 13.87 16.00
N GLU A 133 -2.10 15.08 16.55
CA GLU A 133 -3.20 15.51 17.43
C GLU A 133 -4.60 15.26 16.82
N LYS A 134 -4.69 15.18 15.49
CA LYS A 134 -5.94 14.88 14.77
C LYS A 134 -6.32 13.40 14.80
N TYR A 135 -5.38 12.51 15.14
CA TYR A 135 -5.55 11.07 15.08
C TYR A 135 -5.32 10.42 16.44
N VAL A 136 -6.12 9.38 16.73
CA VAL A 136 -5.75 8.41 17.77
C VAL A 136 -4.64 7.55 17.20
N VAL A 137 -3.45 7.60 17.77
CA VAL A 137 -2.32 6.77 17.34
C VAL A 137 -2.40 5.41 18.03
N LYS A 138 -2.38 4.31 17.27
CA LYS A 138 -2.40 2.93 17.80
C LYS A 138 -1.32 2.08 17.16
N SER A 139 -0.65 1.26 17.95
CA SER A 139 0.17 0.16 17.43
C SER A 139 -0.71 -0.95 16.86
N THR A 140 -0.24 -1.64 15.82
CA THR A 140 -0.91 -2.81 15.26
C THR A 140 0.07 -3.87 14.77
N ASN A 141 -0.30 -5.14 14.95
CA ASN A 141 0.44 -6.30 14.43
C ASN A 141 -0.23 -6.87 13.16
N LYS A 142 -1.05 -6.06 12.47
CA LYS A 142 -1.71 -6.47 11.23
C LYS A 142 -0.71 -6.55 10.09
N SER A 143 -0.91 -7.52 9.20
CA SER A 143 -0.13 -7.67 7.96
C SER A 143 -0.35 -6.52 6.96
N LEU A 144 -1.42 -5.72 7.12
CA LEU A 144 -1.78 -4.65 6.20
C LEU A 144 -0.73 -3.53 6.15
N GLU A 145 -0.04 -3.41 5.02
CA GLU A 145 0.90 -2.33 4.69
C GLU A 145 0.22 -1.28 3.79
N GLY A 146 0.75 -0.04 3.76
CA GLY A 146 0.15 1.01 2.95
C GLY A 146 0.17 0.73 1.45
N GLY A 147 1.19 0.00 0.94
CA GLY A 147 1.24 -0.37 -0.47
C GLY A 147 0.18 -1.40 -0.88
N ASN A 148 -0.36 -2.12 0.10
CA ASN A 148 -1.49 -3.04 -0.07
C ASN A 148 -2.85 -2.42 0.31
N LEU A 149 -2.92 -1.10 0.52
CA LEU A 149 -4.15 -0.39 0.89
C LEU A 149 -4.44 0.80 -0.05
N PHE A 150 -5.64 0.83 -0.62
CA PHE A 150 -6.23 2.06 -1.16
C PHE A 150 -7.47 2.44 -0.37
N ALA A 151 -7.45 3.63 0.22
CA ALA A 151 -8.66 4.31 0.66
C ALA A 151 -9.13 5.22 -0.48
N CYS A 152 -10.27 4.90 -1.09
CA CYS A 152 -10.71 5.58 -2.31
C CYS A 152 -12.22 5.83 -2.29
N ILE A 153 -12.66 6.68 -3.21
CA ILE A 153 -14.07 6.98 -3.44
C ILE A 153 -14.42 6.55 -4.86
N ASN A 154 -15.51 5.83 -5.07
CA ASN A 154 -15.94 5.44 -6.43
C ASN A 154 -16.65 6.59 -7.16
N THR A 155 -17.12 6.36 -8.39
CA THR A 155 -17.83 7.40 -9.17
C THR A 155 -19.16 7.83 -8.56
N ARG A 156 -19.75 7.01 -7.68
CA ARG A 156 -20.99 7.31 -6.94
C ARG A 156 -20.77 8.10 -5.66
N GLY A 157 -19.52 8.35 -5.27
CA GLY A 157 -19.21 9.01 -3.99
C GLY A 157 -19.14 8.06 -2.80
N GLU A 158 -19.21 6.74 -3.03
CA GLU A 158 -19.12 5.74 -1.99
C GLU A 158 -17.65 5.49 -1.64
N LYS A 159 -17.35 5.45 -0.33
CA LYS A 159 -16.01 5.19 0.17
C LYS A 159 -15.74 3.69 0.19
N TYR A 160 -14.57 3.30 -0.30
CA TYR A 160 -14.09 1.93 -0.37
C TYR A 160 -12.67 1.81 0.20
N TYR A 161 -12.39 0.64 0.77
CA TYR A 161 -11.02 0.22 1.09
C TYR A 161 -10.68 -1.01 0.26
N LEU A 162 -9.65 -0.91 -0.57
CA LEU A 162 -9.13 -2.02 -1.36
C LEU A 162 -7.92 -2.58 -0.63
N ILE A 163 -7.92 -3.89 -0.39
CA ILE A 163 -6.88 -4.60 0.36
C ILE A 163 -6.32 -5.71 -0.52
N GLY A 164 -5.00 -5.84 -0.58
CA GLY A 164 -4.35 -6.94 -1.29
C GLY A 164 -4.70 -8.31 -0.71
N SER A 165 -4.94 -9.31 -1.55
CA SER A 165 -5.20 -10.68 -1.13
C SER A 165 -4.09 -11.27 -0.25
N LEU A 166 -2.83 -10.88 -0.47
CA LEU A 166 -1.70 -11.31 0.36
C LEU A 166 -1.84 -10.86 1.82
N VAL A 167 -2.41 -9.68 2.07
CA VAL A 167 -2.66 -9.22 3.44
C VAL A 167 -3.59 -10.19 4.18
N ILE A 168 -4.66 -10.61 3.53
CA ILE A 168 -5.65 -11.52 4.10
C ILE A 168 -5.00 -12.87 4.41
N LEU A 169 -4.23 -13.39 3.46
CA LEU A 169 -3.46 -14.64 3.62
C LEU A 169 -2.49 -14.57 4.81
N TYR A 170 -1.72 -13.49 4.91
CA TYR A 170 -0.75 -13.31 5.99
C TYR A 170 -1.40 -13.18 7.35
N ASP A 171 -2.52 -12.45 7.46
CA ASP A 171 -3.26 -12.38 8.70
C ASP A 171 -3.86 -13.75 9.08
N MET A 172 -4.26 -14.59 8.10
CA MET A 172 -4.70 -15.96 8.37
C MET A 172 -3.56 -16.80 8.94
N TRP A 173 -2.38 -16.78 8.32
CA TRP A 173 -1.19 -17.52 8.79
C TRP A 173 -0.72 -17.06 10.17
N ILE A 174 -0.67 -15.75 10.43
CA ILE A 174 -0.34 -15.22 11.76
C ILE A 174 -1.30 -15.78 12.83
N ASN A 175 -2.59 -15.93 12.51
CA ASN A 175 -3.56 -16.46 13.45
C ASN A 175 -3.44 -17.99 13.61
N GLU A 176 -3.17 -18.72 12.53
CA GLU A 176 -2.90 -20.15 12.59
C GLU A 176 -1.68 -20.44 13.46
N TYR A 177 -0.60 -19.70 13.27
CA TYR A 177 0.60 -19.84 14.06
C TYR A 177 0.34 -19.60 15.56
N LYS A 178 -0.38 -18.53 15.91
CA LYS A 178 -0.79 -18.26 17.31
C LYS A 178 -1.56 -19.42 17.94
N SER A 179 -2.38 -20.11 17.16
CA SER A 179 -3.16 -21.25 17.64
C SER A 179 -2.33 -22.47 17.98
N ARG A 180 -1.18 -22.63 17.32
CA ARG A 180 -0.27 -23.77 17.54
C ARG A 180 0.61 -23.58 18.77
N THR A 181 1.02 -22.35 19.08
CA THR A 181 1.97 -22.06 20.16
C THR A 181 1.36 -21.65 21.49
N SER A 182 0.07 -21.32 21.54
CA SER A 182 -0.62 -21.14 22.81
C SER A 182 -0.88 -22.51 23.47
N VAL A 183 -0.09 -22.84 24.50
CA VAL A 183 -0.20 -24.06 25.33
C VAL A 183 -1.60 -24.24 25.92
N GLU A 184 -2.39 -23.17 26.03
CA GLU A 184 -3.78 -23.22 26.43
C GLU A 184 -4.70 -22.49 25.44
N LYS A 185 -5.70 -23.23 24.97
CA LYS A 185 -6.89 -22.85 24.17
C LYS A 185 -6.77 -23.02 22.66
N LYS A 186 -7.75 -23.78 22.13
CA LYS A 186 -8.16 -23.89 20.73
C LYS A 186 -8.43 -22.49 20.15
N ILE A 187 -7.41 -21.77 19.71
CA ILE A 187 -7.61 -20.56 18.90
C ILE A 187 -8.10 -21.07 17.54
N LYS A 188 -9.38 -20.85 17.27
CA LYS A 188 -10.05 -21.27 16.05
C LYS A 188 -9.34 -20.64 14.84
N TYR A 189 -9.04 -21.45 13.83
CA TYR A 189 -8.55 -20.98 12.53
C TYR A 189 -9.48 -19.88 12.02
N ASN A 190 -8.94 -18.69 11.75
CA ASN A 190 -9.75 -17.62 11.18
C ASN A 190 -9.88 -17.88 9.67
N SER A 191 -11.08 -18.22 9.24
CA SER A 191 -11.45 -18.21 7.82
C SER A 191 -11.17 -16.83 7.19
N GLU A 192 -11.01 -16.79 5.87
CA GLU A 192 -10.90 -15.55 5.10
C GLU A 192 -12.02 -14.55 5.48
N LYS A 193 -13.23 -15.07 5.64
CA LYS A 193 -14.41 -14.30 6.08
C LYS A 193 -14.23 -13.66 7.46
N GLU A 194 -13.62 -14.36 8.42
CA GLU A 194 -13.34 -13.81 9.75
C GLU A 194 -12.27 -12.72 9.69
N VAL A 195 -11.22 -12.89 8.87
CA VAL A 195 -10.20 -11.85 8.65
C VAL A 195 -10.79 -10.62 7.97
N LEU A 196 -11.59 -10.81 6.92
CA LEU A 196 -12.32 -9.73 6.25
C LEU A 196 -13.23 -8.97 7.24
N ASN A 197 -13.98 -9.69 8.09
CA ASN A 197 -14.81 -9.08 9.12
C ASN A 197 -14.00 -8.24 10.12
N LYS A 198 -12.76 -8.63 10.44
CA LYS A 198 -11.87 -7.80 11.27
C LYS A 198 -11.53 -6.48 10.57
N TYR A 199 -11.27 -6.49 9.26
CA TYR A 199 -11.02 -5.27 8.48
C TYR A 199 -12.27 -4.41 8.33
N LYS A 200 -13.45 -5.01 8.12
CA LYS A 200 -14.73 -4.28 8.09
C LYS A 200 -14.99 -3.53 9.39
N LYS A 201 -14.72 -4.18 10.54
CA LYS A 201 -14.77 -3.54 11.87
C LYS A 201 -13.71 -2.45 12.04
N LEU A 202 -12.48 -2.70 11.56
CA LEU A 202 -11.37 -1.73 11.64
C LEU A 202 -11.70 -0.43 10.90
N PHE A 203 -12.21 -0.55 9.67
CA PHE A 203 -12.54 0.57 8.79
C PHE A 203 -13.97 1.09 8.96
N GLN A 204 -14.77 0.42 9.80
CA GLN A 204 -16.17 0.75 10.08
C GLN A 204 -17.02 0.84 8.81
N THR A 205 -16.84 -0.11 7.90
CA THR A 205 -17.52 -0.15 6.60
C THR A 205 -17.64 -1.57 6.06
N GLU A 206 -18.68 -1.79 5.27
CA GLU A 206 -18.86 -3.03 4.49
C GLU A 206 -18.18 -2.95 3.12
N ASN A 207 -17.81 -1.75 2.66
CA ASN A 207 -17.23 -1.48 1.35
C ASN A 207 -15.72 -1.79 1.34
N ILE A 208 -15.39 -3.07 1.51
CA ILE A 208 -14.03 -3.57 1.39
C ILE A 208 -13.96 -4.50 0.19
N LEU A 209 -12.99 -4.26 -0.69
CA LEU A 209 -12.68 -5.12 -1.84
C LEU A 209 -11.33 -5.79 -1.61
N ILE A 210 -11.30 -7.12 -1.76
CA ILE A 210 -10.06 -7.87 -1.79
C ILE A 210 -9.57 -7.89 -3.24
N ILE A 211 -8.38 -7.36 -3.47
CA ILE A 211 -7.77 -7.26 -4.81
C ILE A 211 -6.67 -8.30 -4.93
N PRO A 212 -6.70 -9.16 -5.97
CA PRO A 212 -5.59 -10.06 -6.26
C PRO A 212 -4.27 -9.30 -6.39
N ASN A 213 -3.23 -9.78 -5.71
CA ASN A 213 -1.87 -9.25 -5.85
C ASN A 213 -1.21 -9.80 -7.13
N VAL A 214 -0.98 -8.94 -8.13
CA VAL A 214 -0.13 -9.25 -9.31
C VAL A 214 1.36 -9.03 -8.97
N THR A 215 1.59 -8.16 -8.01
CA THR A 215 2.86 -7.76 -7.40
C THR A 215 2.68 -7.80 -5.87
N TYR A 216 3.77 -7.79 -5.11
CA TYR A 216 3.69 -7.92 -3.65
C TYR A 216 2.87 -6.80 -2.99
N HIS A 217 2.96 -5.57 -3.51
CA HIS A 217 2.08 -4.46 -3.20
C HIS A 217 1.13 -4.18 -4.35
N LEU A 218 -0.10 -3.77 -4.04
CA LEU A 218 -1.07 -3.37 -5.05
C LEU A 218 -0.61 -2.12 -5.82
N ASP A 219 0.04 -1.18 -5.15
CA ASP A 219 0.42 0.09 -5.77
C ASP A 219 1.61 0.03 -6.73
N LEU A 220 2.22 -1.14 -6.90
CA LEU A 220 3.14 -1.45 -8.00
C LEU A 220 2.41 -1.87 -9.28
N ALA A 221 1.14 -2.25 -9.19
CA ALA A 221 0.31 -2.68 -10.32
C ALA A 221 -0.77 -1.64 -10.68
N MET A 222 -1.10 -0.73 -9.77
CA MET A 222 -2.18 0.24 -9.98
C MET A 222 -2.00 1.55 -9.20
N ALA A 223 -2.64 2.61 -9.69
CA ALA A 223 -2.68 3.92 -9.05
C ALA A 223 -4.10 4.48 -9.01
N TYR A 224 -4.43 5.19 -7.94
CA TYR A 224 -5.67 5.95 -7.83
C TYR A 224 -5.40 7.39 -8.27
N ILE A 225 -5.80 7.72 -9.50
CA ILE A 225 -5.39 8.96 -10.18
C ILE A 225 -6.42 10.09 -10.06
N ALA A 226 -7.67 9.75 -9.77
CA ALA A 226 -8.73 10.73 -9.54
C ALA A 226 -9.91 10.08 -8.79
N LYS A 227 -10.87 10.90 -8.37
CA LYS A 227 -12.11 10.40 -7.77
C LYS A 227 -12.77 9.36 -8.67
N GLY A 228 -12.87 8.14 -8.17
CA GLY A 228 -13.46 7.00 -8.85
C GLY A 228 -12.64 6.45 -10.01
N HIS A 229 -11.35 6.78 -10.12
CA HIS A 229 -10.55 6.45 -11.30
C HIS A 229 -9.23 5.78 -10.93
N PHE A 230 -9.04 4.56 -11.44
CA PHE A 230 -7.79 3.82 -11.34
C PHE A 230 -7.07 3.73 -12.68
N LEU A 231 -5.75 3.76 -12.59
CA LEU A 231 -4.81 3.43 -13.66
C LEU A 231 -4.15 2.09 -13.32
N LEU A 232 -4.16 1.13 -14.24
CA LEU A 232 -3.56 -0.19 -14.06
C LEU A 232 -2.40 -0.40 -15.05
N ASN A 233 -1.36 -1.09 -14.60
CA ASN A 233 -0.22 -1.50 -15.44
C ASN A 233 -0.66 -2.55 -16.46
N GLU A 234 -0.31 -2.34 -17.73
CA GLU A 234 -0.37 -3.36 -18.78
C GLU A 234 1.04 -3.66 -19.27
N TYR A 235 1.39 -4.94 -19.36
CA TYR A 235 2.74 -5.37 -19.74
C TYR A 235 2.79 -5.65 -21.23
N ASN A 236 3.72 -5.02 -21.96
CA ASN A 236 3.98 -5.38 -23.35
C ASN A 236 4.74 -6.70 -23.40
N THR A 237 4.23 -7.68 -24.16
CA THR A 237 4.81 -9.03 -24.27
C THR A 237 5.26 -9.39 -25.68
N GLU A 238 5.23 -8.44 -26.63
CA GLU A 238 5.53 -8.70 -28.04
C GLU A 238 6.98 -9.18 -28.22
N ASP A 239 7.94 -8.48 -27.61
CA ASP A 239 9.39 -8.72 -27.76
C ASP A 239 10.02 -9.56 -26.63
N MET A 240 9.20 -10.22 -25.80
CA MET A 240 9.71 -10.98 -24.64
C MET A 240 10.12 -12.42 -24.98
N PRO A 241 11.19 -12.96 -24.36
CA PRO A 241 11.50 -14.40 -24.41
C PRO A 241 10.30 -15.24 -23.98
N LEU A 242 10.12 -16.43 -24.56
CA LEU A 242 8.92 -17.26 -24.39
C LEU A 242 8.54 -17.53 -22.92
N LYS A 243 9.53 -17.79 -22.06
CA LYS A 243 9.31 -18.05 -20.63
C LYS A 243 8.73 -16.83 -19.92
N SER A 244 9.33 -15.66 -20.12
CA SER A 244 8.91 -14.38 -19.55
C SER A 244 7.58 -13.94 -20.15
N LYS A 245 7.39 -14.11 -21.47
CA LYS A 245 6.15 -13.80 -22.19
C LYS A 245 4.93 -14.44 -21.55
N LYS A 246 4.96 -15.75 -21.28
CA LYS A 246 3.84 -16.46 -20.63
C LYS A 246 3.53 -15.88 -19.24
N LEU A 247 4.56 -15.60 -18.45
CA LEU A 247 4.40 -15.02 -17.12
C LEU A 247 3.70 -13.65 -17.19
N TYR A 248 4.13 -12.76 -18.08
CA TYR A 248 3.53 -11.43 -18.24
C TYR A 248 2.13 -11.48 -18.88
N GLU A 249 1.87 -12.43 -19.78
CA GLU A 249 0.51 -12.69 -20.27
C GLU A 249 -0.44 -13.10 -19.15
N ASP A 250 0.01 -13.96 -18.24
CA ASP A 250 -0.78 -14.35 -17.06
C ASP A 250 -0.98 -13.18 -16.08
N LYS A 251 0.04 -12.33 -15.89
CA LYS A 251 -0.11 -11.07 -15.14
C LYS A 251 -1.12 -10.13 -15.78
N ASN A 252 -1.09 -9.97 -17.10
CA ASN A 252 -2.07 -9.16 -17.82
C ASN A 252 -3.50 -9.70 -17.65
N LYS A 253 -3.70 -11.03 -17.68
CA LYS A 253 -5.01 -11.63 -17.39
C LYS A 253 -5.51 -11.25 -16.00
N GLU A 254 -4.65 -11.32 -14.98
CA GLU A 254 -5.01 -10.90 -13.61
C GLU A 254 -5.29 -9.40 -13.51
N ILE A 255 -4.48 -8.55 -14.15
CA ILE A 255 -4.76 -7.10 -14.27
C ILE A 255 -6.13 -6.83 -14.88
N LYS A 256 -6.52 -7.55 -15.95
CA LYS A 256 -7.84 -7.37 -16.57
C LYS A 256 -8.96 -7.79 -15.61
N LYS A 257 -8.79 -8.88 -14.85
CA LYS A 257 -9.74 -9.29 -13.79
C LYS A 257 -9.87 -8.23 -12.70
N ILE A 258 -8.76 -7.64 -12.23
CA ILE A 258 -8.78 -6.52 -11.28
C ILE A 258 -9.59 -5.35 -11.85
N GLY A 259 -9.33 -4.98 -13.11
CA GLY A 259 -10.07 -3.92 -13.78
C GLY A 259 -11.57 -4.20 -13.90
N GLN A 260 -11.97 -5.44 -14.16
CA GLN A 260 -13.38 -5.85 -14.16
C GLN A 260 -14.00 -5.73 -12.77
N LEU A 261 -13.33 -6.23 -11.73
CA LEU A 261 -13.77 -6.11 -10.33
C LEU A 261 -14.00 -4.65 -9.92
N LEU A 262 -13.07 -3.76 -10.28
CA LEU A 262 -13.19 -2.32 -10.03
C LEU A 262 -14.39 -1.71 -10.80
N ARG A 263 -14.57 -2.04 -12.08
CA ARG A 263 -15.71 -1.54 -12.87
C ARG A 263 -17.06 -1.96 -12.30
N THR A 264 -17.19 -3.22 -11.85
CA THR A 264 -18.40 -3.72 -11.17
C THR A 264 -18.72 -2.95 -9.88
N ASN A 265 -17.71 -2.33 -9.26
CA ASN A 265 -17.86 -1.47 -8.07
C ASN A 265 -17.85 0.03 -8.41
N TYR A 266 -18.24 0.38 -9.64
CA TYR A 266 -18.42 1.75 -10.12
C TYR A 266 -17.13 2.60 -10.13
N PHE A 267 -15.99 1.97 -10.36
CA PHE A 267 -14.75 2.67 -10.69
C PHE A 267 -14.55 2.74 -12.21
N LYS A 268 -14.00 3.85 -12.67
CA LYS A 268 -13.37 3.95 -13.99
C LYS A 268 -11.99 3.31 -13.90
N VAL A 269 -11.62 2.62 -14.97
CA VAL A 269 -10.34 1.91 -15.07
C VAL A 269 -9.77 2.14 -16.45
N ASP A 270 -8.56 2.68 -16.47
CA ASP A 270 -7.71 2.70 -17.64
C ASP A 270 -6.51 1.79 -17.47
N TYR A 271 -5.92 1.42 -18.60
CA TYR A 271 -4.67 0.70 -18.67
C TYR A 271 -3.62 1.61 -19.29
N PHE A 272 -2.40 1.52 -18.80
CA PHE A 272 -1.26 2.17 -19.42
C PHE A 272 -0.12 1.17 -19.49
N GLU A 273 0.48 1.11 -20.66
CA GLU A 273 1.56 0.18 -20.95
C GLU A 273 2.79 0.56 -20.11
N ALA A 274 3.33 -0.39 -19.37
CA ALA A 274 4.51 -0.21 -18.55
C ALA A 274 5.77 -0.30 -19.41
N VAL A 275 6.65 0.70 -19.35
CA VAL A 275 8.04 0.47 -19.76
C VAL A 275 8.69 -0.53 -18.80
N LYS A 276 9.36 -1.52 -19.40
CA LYS A 276 10.11 -2.55 -18.70
C LYS A 276 11.27 -1.89 -17.95
N LEU A 277 11.26 -1.99 -16.63
CA LEU A 277 12.47 -1.81 -15.84
C LEU A 277 13.10 -3.17 -15.68
N ASP A 278 14.22 -3.39 -16.36
CA ASP A 278 15.04 -4.58 -16.15
C ASP A 278 15.74 -4.44 -14.80
N TYR A 279 15.33 -5.25 -13.83
CA TYR A 279 16.03 -5.37 -12.56
C TYR A 279 17.13 -6.42 -12.69
N GLU A 280 18.38 -6.01 -12.48
CA GLU A 280 19.44 -6.94 -12.09
C GLU A 280 19.25 -7.21 -10.59
N ASP A 281 19.18 -8.48 -10.20
CA ASP A 281 19.18 -8.80 -8.77
C ASP A 281 20.56 -8.49 -8.16
N MET A 282 20.63 -8.41 -6.82
CA MET A 282 21.88 -8.05 -6.13
C MET A 282 23.05 -9.02 -6.41
N ASP A 283 22.77 -10.19 -6.98
CA ASP A 283 23.77 -11.20 -7.36
C ASP A 283 24.26 -11.01 -8.81
N GLY A 284 23.86 -9.92 -9.49
CA GLY A 284 24.23 -9.64 -10.86
C GLY A 284 23.60 -10.60 -11.87
N ASN A 285 22.62 -11.42 -11.45
CA ASN A 285 21.80 -12.12 -12.41
C ASN A 285 20.78 -11.11 -12.92
N LYS A 286 20.68 -11.00 -14.25
CA LYS A 286 19.51 -10.39 -14.89
C LYS A 286 18.32 -11.26 -14.57
N GLY A 287 17.71 -11.00 -13.41
CA GLY A 287 16.63 -11.77 -12.86
C GLY A 287 15.46 -11.65 -13.82
N ASP A 288 15.22 -12.70 -14.60
CA ASP A 288 13.99 -12.97 -15.34
C ASP A 288 12.79 -13.22 -14.37
N ASN A 289 12.90 -12.73 -13.13
CA ASN A 289 12.04 -12.98 -11.97
C ASN A 289 10.70 -12.24 -12.04
N GLY A 290 10.31 -11.76 -13.22
CA GLY A 290 8.96 -11.27 -13.49
C GLY A 290 8.57 -9.99 -12.78
N ASN A 291 9.46 -9.32 -12.05
CA ASN A 291 9.16 -8.11 -11.30
C ASN A 291 9.39 -6.82 -12.11
N ALA A 292 9.22 -6.85 -13.44
CA ALA A 292 9.11 -5.59 -14.18
C ALA A 292 7.91 -4.81 -13.61
N THR A 293 8.19 -3.65 -13.06
CA THR A 293 7.22 -2.71 -12.51
C THR A 293 7.45 -1.41 -13.23
N SER A 294 6.39 -0.79 -13.76
CA SER A 294 6.52 0.57 -14.27
C SER A 294 6.76 1.50 -13.08
N SER A 295 7.93 2.15 -13.03
CA SER A 295 8.16 3.24 -12.09
C SER A 295 7.13 4.35 -12.25
N LEU A 296 6.60 4.53 -13.48
CA LEU A 296 5.62 5.58 -13.78
C LEU A 296 4.27 5.34 -13.10
N ILE A 297 3.75 4.11 -13.08
CA ILE A 297 2.45 3.81 -12.44
C ILE A 297 2.56 3.78 -10.91
N ASN A 298 3.76 3.57 -10.35
CA ASN A 298 4.01 3.71 -8.92
C ASN A 298 4.12 5.19 -8.48
N GLY A 299 3.20 6.02 -8.97
CA GLY A 299 3.10 7.43 -8.60
C GLY A 299 2.01 7.72 -7.58
N ILE A 300 2.03 8.93 -7.06
CA ILE A 300 1.07 9.46 -6.10
C ILE A 300 0.31 10.64 -6.71
N ASN A 301 -1.01 10.62 -6.54
CA ASN A 301 -1.87 11.73 -6.96
C ASN A 301 -2.03 12.73 -5.81
N ILE A 302 -1.72 14.00 -6.05
CA ILE A 302 -1.80 15.09 -5.07
C ILE A 302 -2.42 16.31 -5.73
N ILE A 303 -3.30 17.02 -5.01
CA ILE A 303 -3.89 18.27 -5.49
C ILE A 303 -3.27 19.42 -4.70
N SER A 304 -2.89 20.50 -5.39
CA SER A 304 -2.41 21.72 -4.72
C SER A 304 -3.53 22.37 -3.91
N ASN A 305 -3.24 22.72 -2.66
CA ASN A 305 -4.20 23.43 -1.80
C ASN A 305 -4.52 24.84 -2.33
N THR A 306 -3.55 25.46 -3.01
CA THR A 306 -3.65 26.84 -3.48
C THR A 306 -4.18 26.91 -4.91
N THR A 307 -3.55 26.20 -5.85
CA THR A 307 -3.88 26.31 -7.27
C THR A 307 -4.98 25.35 -7.71
N GLN A 308 -5.34 24.38 -6.87
CA GLN A 308 -6.33 23.33 -7.18
C GLN A 308 -5.91 22.42 -8.33
N GLU A 309 -4.67 22.55 -8.79
CA GLU A 309 -4.13 21.72 -9.86
C GLU A 309 -3.89 20.30 -9.34
N ASN A 310 -4.32 19.32 -10.14
CA ASN A 310 -4.11 17.92 -9.84
C ASN A 310 -2.79 17.45 -10.44
N TYR A 311 -1.90 16.95 -9.59
CA TYR A 311 -0.58 16.47 -9.94
C TYR A 311 -0.48 14.96 -9.73
N PHE A 312 0.14 14.29 -10.68
CA PHE A 312 0.60 12.92 -10.51
C PHE A 312 2.12 12.93 -10.45
N LEU A 313 2.65 12.65 -9.25
CA LEU A 313 4.08 12.60 -8.98
C LEU A 313 4.57 11.18 -9.21
N THR A 314 5.60 11.03 -10.02
CA THR A 314 6.19 9.72 -10.30
C THR A 314 7.68 9.84 -10.55
N LEU A 315 8.43 8.74 -10.53
CA LEU A 315 9.86 8.77 -10.83
C LEU A 315 10.12 9.17 -12.27
N ASP A 316 11.20 9.90 -12.51
CA ASP A 316 11.64 10.17 -13.88
C ASP A 316 12.22 8.92 -14.55
N THR A 317 12.21 8.93 -15.88
CA THR A 317 12.80 7.88 -16.73
C THR A 317 13.59 8.55 -17.86
N HIS A 318 14.66 7.92 -18.33
CA HIS A 318 15.39 8.46 -19.49
C HIS A 318 14.62 8.27 -20.81
N ASP A 319 13.58 7.42 -20.83
CA ASP A 319 12.72 7.21 -21.99
C ASP A 319 11.78 8.41 -22.21
N LYS A 320 12.19 9.31 -23.09
CA LYS A 320 11.44 10.53 -23.43
C LYS A 320 10.09 10.23 -24.07
N GLU A 321 10.02 9.24 -24.97
CA GLU A 321 8.77 8.90 -25.66
C GLU A 321 7.74 8.38 -24.67
N HIS A 322 8.17 7.53 -23.74
CA HIS A 322 7.32 7.04 -22.68
C HIS A 322 6.82 8.16 -21.76
N ARG A 323 7.69 9.10 -21.37
CA ARG A 323 7.30 10.28 -20.57
C ARG A 323 6.26 11.12 -21.27
N ASP A 324 6.47 11.41 -22.54
CA ASP A 324 5.59 12.27 -23.31
C ASP A 324 4.24 11.56 -23.56
N SER A 325 4.26 10.25 -23.82
CA SER A 325 3.05 9.41 -23.85
C SER A 325 2.29 9.46 -22.53
N PHE A 326 2.97 9.29 -21.39
CA PHE A 326 2.34 9.32 -20.06
C PHE A 326 1.76 10.70 -19.71
N ARG A 327 2.50 11.78 -20.02
CA ARG A 327 2.01 13.17 -19.90
C ARG A 327 0.76 13.39 -20.75
N ASN A 328 0.79 12.98 -22.01
CA ASN A 328 -0.34 13.12 -22.92
C ASN A 328 -1.54 12.29 -22.45
N PHE A 329 -1.29 11.11 -21.90
CA PHE A 329 -2.34 10.27 -21.32
C PHE A 329 -3.02 10.94 -20.11
N LEU A 330 -2.24 11.42 -19.14
CA LEU A 330 -2.79 12.02 -17.91
C LEU A 330 -3.35 13.44 -18.13
N SER A 331 -2.82 14.22 -19.08
CA SER A 331 -3.34 15.55 -19.41
C SER A 331 -4.78 15.52 -19.94
N LYS A 332 -5.18 14.47 -20.68
CA LYS A 332 -6.58 14.22 -21.11
C LYS A 332 -7.55 14.09 -19.92
N ARG A 333 -7.03 13.91 -18.70
CA ARG A 333 -7.80 13.79 -17.45
C ARG A 333 -7.62 15.02 -16.54
N ASN A 334 -7.03 16.10 -17.06
CA ASN A 334 -6.66 17.31 -16.31
C ASN A 334 -5.68 17.01 -15.15
N ILE A 335 -4.77 16.05 -15.36
CA ILE A 335 -3.75 15.67 -14.39
C ILE A 335 -2.38 16.05 -14.96
N LYS A 336 -1.64 16.89 -14.24
CA LYS A 336 -0.28 17.29 -14.60
C LYS A 336 0.71 16.26 -14.06
N VAL A 337 1.57 15.74 -14.91
CA VAL A 337 2.61 14.81 -14.47
C VAL A 337 3.83 15.59 -14.01
N LYS A 338 4.31 15.30 -12.80
CA LYS A 338 5.60 15.76 -12.31
C LYS A 338 6.51 14.55 -12.12
N PHE A 339 7.57 14.53 -12.91
CA PHE A 339 8.65 13.58 -12.73
C PHE A 339 9.58 14.09 -11.63
N ILE A 340 9.82 13.22 -10.66
CA ILE A 340 10.64 13.45 -9.48
C ILE A 340 11.97 12.74 -9.70
N LEU A 341 13.05 13.49 -9.48
CA LEU A 341 14.41 13.00 -9.57
C LEU A 341 14.87 12.55 -8.18
N GLU A 342 15.87 11.68 -8.14
CA GLU A 342 16.54 11.33 -6.88
C GLU A 342 17.46 12.48 -6.47
N ASN A 343 16.98 13.42 -5.65
CA ASN A 343 17.76 14.52 -5.06
C ASN A 343 18.57 15.38 -6.07
N GLY A 344 18.03 15.59 -7.27
CA GLY A 344 18.61 16.39 -8.34
C GLY A 344 19.58 15.65 -9.28
N LEU A 345 19.65 14.32 -9.20
CA LEU A 345 20.27 13.50 -10.24
C LEU A 345 19.51 13.62 -11.57
N ASP A 346 20.11 13.20 -12.68
CA ASP A 346 19.38 13.14 -13.95
C ASP A 346 18.41 11.95 -14.01
N ALA A 347 17.65 11.86 -15.10
CA ALA A 347 16.60 10.86 -15.26
C ALA A 347 17.14 9.43 -15.47
N GLU A 348 18.32 9.29 -16.09
CA GLU A 348 18.96 7.99 -16.30
C GLU A 348 19.50 7.45 -14.99
N GLU A 349 20.23 8.28 -14.24
CA GLU A 349 20.78 7.91 -12.95
C GLU A 349 19.68 7.67 -11.91
N THR A 350 18.62 8.48 -11.92
CA THR A 350 17.43 8.25 -11.07
C THR A 350 16.81 6.88 -11.36
N GLN A 351 16.64 6.53 -12.64
CA GLN A 351 16.07 5.25 -13.04
C GLN A 351 16.97 4.09 -12.60
N ASN A 352 18.27 4.16 -12.88
CA ASN A 352 19.22 3.11 -12.52
C ASN A 352 19.27 2.87 -11.00
N LYS A 353 19.32 3.94 -10.19
CA LYS A 353 19.28 3.81 -8.72
C LYS A 353 17.95 3.29 -8.19
N SER A 354 16.84 3.65 -8.83
CA SER A 354 15.52 3.13 -8.46
C SER A 354 15.43 1.62 -8.72
N ILE A 355 16.06 1.15 -9.79
CA ILE A 355 16.18 -0.27 -10.13
C ILE A 355 17.01 -0.98 -9.04
N GLU A 356 18.24 -0.51 -8.78
CA GLU A 356 19.16 -1.12 -7.81
C GLU A 356 18.56 -1.27 -6.40
N ARG A 357 17.74 -0.32 -5.98
CA ARG A 357 17.23 -0.24 -4.61
C ARG A 357 15.79 -0.74 -4.45
N ALA A 358 15.15 -1.19 -5.53
CA ALA A 358 13.71 -1.45 -5.60
C ALA A 358 12.86 -0.27 -5.06
N GLY A 359 13.40 0.95 -5.16
CA GLY A 359 12.98 2.12 -4.42
C GLY A 359 12.02 2.98 -5.20
N ALA A 360 10.73 2.67 -5.18
CA ALA A 360 9.76 3.49 -5.89
C ALA A 360 9.30 4.71 -5.05
N LEU A 361 9.01 5.84 -5.71
CA LEU A 361 8.61 7.10 -5.06
C LEU A 361 7.46 6.91 -4.07
N ARG A 362 6.46 6.11 -4.45
CA ARG A 362 5.28 5.87 -3.62
C ARG A 362 5.59 5.04 -2.38
N CYS A 363 6.53 4.10 -2.47
CA CYS A 363 6.93 3.29 -1.32
C CYS A 363 7.61 4.14 -0.23
N GLN A 364 8.24 5.26 -0.62
CA GLN A 364 8.90 6.19 0.29
C GLN A 364 8.04 7.36 0.76
N THR A 365 6.80 7.42 0.30
CA THR A 365 5.87 8.50 0.61
C THR A 365 4.54 7.95 1.14
N ASN A 366 3.78 8.77 1.84
CA ASN A 366 2.41 8.42 2.22
C ASN A 366 1.54 9.68 2.24
N ILE A 367 0.23 9.52 2.09
CA ILE A 367 -0.71 10.64 2.19
C ILE A 367 -1.57 10.43 3.43
N LEU A 368 -1.39 11.30 4.42
CA LEU A 368 -2.30 11.37 5.56
C LEU A 368 -3.50 12.22 5.18
N ALA A 369 -4.51 11.57 4.61
CA ALA A 369 -5.75 12.23 4.23
C ALA A 369 -6.53 12.68 5.47
N ASN A 370 -7.02 13.91 5.48
CA ASN A 370 -7.99 14.34 6.47
C ASN A 370 -9.36 13.74 6.09
N LEU A 371 -9.60 12.51 6.53
CA LEU A 371 -10.78 11.73 6.17
C LEU A 371 -12.04 12.11 6.96
N ASN A 372 -11.96 13.11 7.85
CA ASN A 372 -13.07 13.52 8.70
C ASN A 372 -13.38 15.04 8.58
N PRO A 373 -14.14 15.45 7.56
CA PRO A 373 -14.58 16.84 7.43
C PRO A 373 -15.52 17.28 8.57
N LYS A 374 -16.26 16.34 9.18
CA LYS A 374 -17.32 16.65 10.15
C LYS A 374 -16.80 16.98 11.55
N LEU A 375 -15.66 16.43 11.97
CA LEU A 375 -15.17 16.64 13.34
C LEU A 375 -14.59 18.04 13.59
N ASN A 376 -14.17 18.74 12.53
CA ASN A 376 -13.50 20.03 12.67
C ASN A 376 -14.43 21.25 12.56
N PHE A 377 -15.53 21.17 11.81
CA PHE A 377 -16.48 22.28 11.72
C PHE A 377 -17.47 22.30 12.90
N PHE A 378 -17.86 21.12 13.39
CA PHE A 378 -18.87 21.01 14.45
C PHE A 378 -18.32 21.11 15.87
N LYS A 379 -17.00 21.04 16.13
CA LYS A 379 -16.48 21.35 17.47
C LYS A 379 -16.56 22.85 17.78
N ASP A 380 -16.38 23.71 16.77
CA ASP A 380 -16.57 25.15 16.91
C ASP A 380 -18.06 25.56 16.85
N LEU A 381 -18.85 24.85 16.04
CA LEU A 381 -20.30 25.11 15.93
C LEU A 381 -21.17 24.42 16.97
N LYS A 382 -20.70 23.42 17.73
CA LYS A 382 -21.48 22.81 18.83
C LYS A 382 -21.70 23.74 20.02
N SER A 383 -21.17 24.96 19.98
CA SER A 383 -21.66 26.05 20.82
C SER A 383 -23.09 26.51 20.43
N LYS A 384 -23.59 26.16 19.23
CA LYS A 384 -24.94 26.53 18.75
C LYS A 384 -25.53 25.50 17.76
N SER A 385 -26.64 24.87 18.20
CA SER A 385 -27.71 24.23 17.40
C SER A 385 -27.79 22.69 17.33
N LYS A 386 -29.06 22.24 17.27
CA LYS A 386 -29.61 20.89 17.52
C LYS A 386 -29.78 20.05 16.25
N HIS A 387 -29.96 18.75 16.49
CA HIS A 387 -30.02 17.56 15.64
C HIS A 387 -30.70 17.59 14.25
N PHE A 388 -30.20 16.71 13.38
CA PHE A 388 -30.94 16.04 12.29
C PHE A 388 -30.61 14.53 12.28
N PRO A 389 -31.57 13.62 11.98
CA PRO A 389 -31.35 12.18 11.97
C PRO A 389 -30.95 11.64 10.58
N CYS A 390 -30.07 10.63 10.55
CA CYS A 390 -29.71 9.86 9.36
C CYS A 390 -30.69 8.69 9.14
N ARG A 391 -31.03 8.40 7.88
CA ARG A 391 -31.80 7.22 7.45
C ARG A 391 -30.87 6.06 7.05
N GLU A 392 -31.36 4.84 7.27
CA GLU A 392 -30.67 3.56 7.00
C GLU A 392 -30.67 3.18 5.51
N LEU A 393 -29.64 2.44 5.08
CA LEU A 393 -29.48 1.89 3.73
C LEU A 393 -29.71 0.35 3.72
N PRO A 394 -30.10 -0.23 2.57
CA PRO A 394 -30.53 -1.63 2.48
C PRO A 394 -29.36 -2.62 2.39
N LYS A 395 -29.60 -3.83 2.90
CA LYS A 395 -28.66 -4.97 2.93
C LYS A 395 -28.65 -5.70 1.59
N PHE A 396 -27.47 -5.93 1.04
CA PHE A 396 -27.26 -6.87 -0.07
C PHE A 396 -26.39 -8.04 0.39
N SER A 397 -26.96 -9.24 0.30
CA SER A 397 -26.26 -10.53 0.42
C SER A 397 -26.56 -11.32 -0.84
N ASN A 398 -25.51 -11.67 -1.61
CA ASN A 398 -25.35 -12.87 -2.46
C ASN A 398 -24.44 -12.55 -3.65
N PHE A 399 -23.12 -12.65 -3.46
CA PHE A 399 -22.17 -12.71 -4.59
C PHE A 399 -20.87 -13.49 -4.29
N TYR A 400 -20.78 -14.18 -3.14
CA TYR A 400 -19.51 -14.73 -2.65
C TYR A 400 -19.20 -16.19 -3.06
N ASN A 401 -20.03 -16.81 -3.90
CA ASN A 401 -19.91 -18.24 -4.20
C ASN A 401 -19.03 -18.57 -5.43
N ASP A 402 -18.69 -17.60 -6.28
CA ASP A 402 -17.95 -17.86 -7.53
C ASP A 402 -16.41 -17.76 -7.39
N TYR A 403 -15.88 -17.31 -6.25
CA TYR A 403 -14.43 -17.16 -6.02
C TYR A 403 -13.72 -18.44 -5.54
N LYS A 404 -14.30 -19.61 -5.77
CA LYS A 404 -13.68 -20.91 -5.48
C LYS A 404 -12.61 -21.28 -6.53
N LEU A 405 -11.64 -20.39 -6.77
CA LEU A 405 -10.43 -20.69 -7.53
C LEU A 405 -9.40 -21.34 -6.59
N ARG A 406 -9.41 -22.68 -6.60
CA ARG A 406 -8.31 -23.62 -6.33
C ARG A 406 -7.10 -23.09 -5.54
N PHE A 407 -7.29 -22.88 -4.24
CA PHE A 407 -6.29 -23.28 -3.26
C PHE A 407 -6.78 -24.59 -2.64
N ASP A 408 -6.24 -25.72 -3.08
CA ASP A 408 -6.54 -26.99 -2.45
C ASP A 408 -5.78 -27.07 -1.13
N PHE A 409 -6.47 -26.72 -0.04
CA PHE A 409 -5.95 -26.85 1.32
C PHE A 409 -5.56 -28.30 1.65
N ARG A 410 -5.99 -29.32 0.89
CA ARG A 410 -5.45 -30.69 1.02
C ARG A 410 -3.98 -30.75 0.63
N THR A 411 -3.61 -30.23 -0.54
CA THR A 411 -2.22 -30.27 -1.02
C THR A 411 -1.30 -29.51 -0.06
N TYR A 412 -1.78 -28.40 0.52
CA TYR A 412 -1.06 -27.67 1.55
C TYR A 412 -0.87 -28.49 2.84
N LYS A 413 -1.91 -29.20 3.29
CA LYS A 413 -1.83 -30.07 4.48
C LYS A 413 -0.91 -31.27 4.22
N GLU A 414 -0.98 -31.87 3.04
CA GLU A 414 -0.15 -32.99 2.61
C GLU A 414 1.34 -32.62 2.57
N ASN A 415 1.68 -31.44 2.04
CA ASN A 415 3.07 -30.96 2.00
C ASN A 415 3.64 -30.67 3.40
N ILE A 416 2.82 -30.20 4.35
CA ILE A 416 3.25 -30.00 5.74
C ILE A 416 3.44 -31.34 6.46
N ASP A 417 2.51 -32.28 6.29
CA ASP A 417 2.62 -33.61 6.89
C ASP A 417 3.85 -34.37 6.35
N GLU A 418 4.26 -34.13 5.10
CA GLU A 418 5.52 -34.64 4.53
C GLU A 418 6.77 -33.97 5.12
N ALA A 419 6.78 -32.64 5.27
CA ALA A 419 7.89 -31.90 5.86
C ALA A 419 8.10 -32.23 7.36
N GLU A 420 7.02 -32.55 8.10
CA GLU A 420 7.13 -33.02 9.49
C GLU A 420 7.58 -34.48 9.59
N LYS A 421 7.27 -35.32 8.58
CA LYS A 421 7.81 -36.68 8.49
C LYS A 421 9.31 -36.67 8.19
N SER A 422 9.80 -35.81 7.31
CA SER A 422 11.24 -35.72 7.00
C SER A 422 12.07 -35.28 8.20
N LYS A 423 11.59 -34.32 9.00
CA LYS A 423 12.25 -33.91 10.27
C LYS A 423 12.31 -35.00 11.34
N LYS A 424 11.41 -35.98 11.32
CA LYS A 424 11.51 -37.15 12.22
C LYS A 424 12.61 -38.14 11.81
N PHE A 425 13.06 -38.14 10.56
CA PHE A 425 14.12 -39.02 10.09
C PHE A 425 15.54 -38.45 10.31
N GLU A 426 15.69 -37.14 10.52
CA GLU A 426 17.00 -36.52 10.80
C GLU A 426 17.44 -36.64 12.27
N GLY A 427 16.61 -37.24 13.12
CA GLY A 427 16.94 -37.54 14.52
C GLY A 427 17.55 -38.93 14.77
N GLU A 428 17.70 -39.76 13.73
CA GLU A 428 18.36 -41.07 13.87
C GLU A 428 19.88 -40.93 13.68
N ASP A 429 20.59 -41.09 14.79
CA ASP A 429 22.05 -41.15 14.87
C ASP A 429 22.65 -42.08 13.78
N PRO A 430 23.40 -41.54 12.80
CA PRO A 430 23.96 -42.32 11.71
C PRO A 430 24.98 -43.37 12.17
N THR A 431 25.38 -43.38 13.45
CA THR A 431 26.29 -44.39 14.02
C THR A 431 25.59 -45.72 14.38
N LYS A 432 24.26 -45.82 14.27
CA LYS A 432 23.51 -47.06 14.57
C LYS A 432 23.29 -48.02 13.41
N ARG A 433 23.92 -47.83 12.24
CA ARG A 433 23.94 -48.86 11.18
C ARG A 433 24.87 -50.02 11.58
N ARG A 434 24.32 -50.95 12.35
CA ARG A 434 24.93 -52.27 12.61
C ARG A 434 25.13 -53.01 11.30
N SER A 435 26.37 -53.45 11.10
CA SER A 435 26.75 -54.54 10.21
C SER A 435 25.89 -55.77 10.47
N PHE A 436 25.19 -56.24 9.45
CA PHE A 436 24.79 -57.64 9.35
C PHE A 436 25.58 -58.27 8.21
N SER A 437 26.39 -59.26 8.61
CA SER A 437 26.92 -60.34 7.79
C SER A 437 25.82 -61.21 7.22
#